data_AF-A0A9X1PPS7-F1
#
_entry.id   AF-A0A9X1PPS7-F1
#
_cell.length_a   1.000
_cell.length_b   1.000
_cell.length_c   1.000
_cell.angle_alpha   90.00
_cell.angle_beta   90.00
_cell.angle_gamma   90.00
#
_symmetry.space_group_name_H-M   'P 1'
#
loop_
_entity.id
_entity.type
_entity.pdbx_description
1 polymer ?
#
loop_
_entity_poly.entity_id
_entity_poly.type
_entity_poly.pdbx_seq_one_letter_code
_entity_poly.pdbx_strand_id
1 'polypeptide(L)' 'MRKFNSIPEAFEWWIKNIYPALPAEIKKGKPVTAWRDYTYNQGISEKRMREILIEFGNFRIETVIIYEP' A
#
# COMPACT_ATOMS: atom_id res chain seq x y z
N MET A 1 -11.50 12.85 0.70
CA MET A 1 -11.04 11.67 -0.06
C MET A 1 -9.75 12.03 -0.79
N ARG A 2 -8.70 11.22 -0.64
CA ARG A 2 -7.44 11.41 -1.35
C ARG A 2 -7.38 10.41 -2.50
N LYS A 3 -7.05 10.88 -3.71
CA LYS A 3 -6.84 10.02 -4.88
C LYS A 3 -5.34 9.92 -5.13
N PHE A 4 -4.92 8.74 -5.55
CA PHE A 4 -3.53 8.45 -5.91
C PHE A 4 -3.52 8.00 -7.36
N ASN A 5 -2.45 8.32 -8.07
CA ASN A 5 -2.30 7.99 -9.49
C ASN A 5 -1.73 6.59 -9.69
N SER A 6 -1.12 6.00 -8.66
CA SER A 6 -0.54 4.65 -8.73
C SER A 6 -0.56 3.93 -7.37
N ILE A 7 -0.40 2.61 -7.41
CA ILE A 7 -0.29 1.77 -6.21
C ILE A 7 0.95 2.12 -5.37
N PRO A 8 2.16 2.30 -5.95
CA PRO A 8 3.35 2.68 -5.18
C PRO A 8 3.19 4.01 -4.45
N GLU A 9 2.56 5.01 -5.08
CA GLU A 9 2.31 6.32 -4.47
C GLU A 9 1.38 6.21 -3.26
N ALA A 10 0.27 5.47 -3.40
CA ALA A 10 -0.65 5.18 -2.30
C ALA A 10 0.03 4.42 -1.16
N PHE A 11 0.87 3.44 -1.51
CA PHE A 11 1.60 2.62 -0.56
C PHE A 11 2.63 3.42 0.23
N GLU A 12 3.38 4.30 -0.43
CA GLU A 12 4.32 5.20 0.24
C GLU A 12 3.59 6.10 1.25
N TRP A 13 2.47 6.69 0.83
CA TRP A 13 1.67 7.53 1.71
C TRP A 13 1.17 6.74 2.93
N TRP A 14 0.67 5.53 2.71
CA TRP A 14 0.20 4.67 3.80
C TRP A 14 1.33 4.32 4.78
N ILE A 15 2.54 3.99 4.29
CA ILE A 15 3.70 3.74 5.14
C ILE A 15 4.09 4.96 5.99
N LYS A 16 4.00 6.17 5.41
CA LYS A 16 4.41 7.40 6.10
C LYS A 16 3.35 7.92 7.09
N ASN A 17 2.07 7.66 6.83
CA ASN A 17 0.97 8.32 7.56
C ASN A 17 0.13 7.36 8.41
N ILE A 18 -0.13 6.14 7.92
CA ILE A 18 -1.06 5.20 8.56
C ILE A 18 -0.29 4.10 9.30
N TYR A 19 0.68 3.48 8.64
CA TYR A 19 1.47 2.39 9.23
C TYR A 19 2.05 2.73 10.60
N PRO A 20 2.64 3.92 10.88
CA PRO A 20 3.20 4.25 12.19
C PRO A 20 2.13 4.35 13.28
N ALA A 21 0.89 4.69 12.92
CA ALA A 21 -0.25 4.80 13.83
C ALA A 21 -0.96 3.45 14.08
N LEU A 22 -0.66 2.40 13.29
CA LEU A 22 -1.29 1.10 13.50
C LEU A 22 -0.90 0.48 14.85
N PRO A 23 -1.84 -0.21 15.53
CA PRO A 23 -1.54 -0.93 16.75
C PRO A 23 -0.56 -2.08 16.51
N ALA A 24 0.23 -2.41 17.54
CA ALA A 24 1.29 -3.42 17.46
C ALA A 24 0.77 -4.82 17.08
N GLU A 25 -0.51 -5.11 17.34
CA GLU A 25 -1.16 -6.36 16.96
C GLU A 25 -1.33 -6.50 15.45
N ILE A 26 -1.59 -5.39 14.75
CA ILE A 26 -1.75 -5.34 13.29
C ILE A 26 -0.39 -5.22 12.58
N LYS A 27 0.61 -4.62 13.25
CA LYS A 27 2.01 -4.53 12.77
C LYS A 27 2.76 -5.86 12.85
N LYS A 28 2.12 -6.98 12.52
CA LYS A 28 2.70 -8.32 12.53
C LYS A 28 2.42 -9.02 11.20
N GLY A 29 3.35 -9.86 10.75
CA GLY A 29 3.19 -10.59 9.49
C GLY A 29 3.29 -9.67 8.27
N LYS A 30 2.26 -9.67 7.41
CA LYS A 30 2.31 -9.02 6.09
C LYS A 30 2.69 -7.51 6.14
N PRO A 31 2.11 -6.67 7.03
CA PRO A 31 2.40 -5.23 7.07
C PRO A 31 3.85 -4.91 7.42
N VAL A 32 4.42 -5.58 8.42
CA VAL A 32 5.80 -5.32 8.87
C VAL A 32 6.82 -5.81 7.85
N THR A 33 6.56 -6.94 7.21
CA THR A 33 7.42 -7.43 6.12
C THR A 33 7.33 -6.50 4.91
N ALA A 34 6.13 -6.06 4.51
CA ALA A 34 5.95 -5.14 3.39
C ALA A 34 6.60 -3.77 3.65
N TRP A 35 6.48 -3.25 4.88
CA TRP A 35 7.19 -2.04 5.31
C TRP A 35 8.70 -2.21 5.20
N ARG A 36 9.24 -3.31 5.75
CA ARG A 36 10.68 -3.60 5.69
C ARG A 36 11.18 -3.72 4.24
N ASP A 37 10.51 -4.53 3.43
CA ASP A 37 10.92 -4.78 2.04
C ASP A 37 10.90 -3.47 1.22
N TYR A 38 9.93 -2.58 1.49
CA TYR A 38 9.86 -1.25 0.88
C TYR A 38 10.96 -0.31 1.39
N THR A 39 11.14 -0.19 2.71
CA THR A 39 12.11 0.73 3.33
C THR A 39 13.56 0.36 3.01
N TYR A 40 13.88 -0.93 2.95
CA TYR A 40 15.23 -1.41 2.62
C TYR A 40 15.43 -1.68 1.13
N ASN A 41 14.48 -1.26 0.28
CA ASN A 41 14.53 -1.41 -1.17
C ASN A 41 14.81 -2.87 -1.62
N GLN A 42 14.30 -3.86 -0.88
CA GLN A 42 14.49 -5.29 -1.17
C GLN A 42 13.57 -5.79 -2.31
N GLY A 43 12.83 -4.87 -2.94
CA GLY A 43 11.86 -5.18 -3.98
C GLY A 43 10.54 -5.67 -3.38
N ILE A 44 9.48 -4.91 -3.63
CA ILE A 44 8.11 -5.31 -3.29
C ILE A 44 7.24 -5.14 -4.54
N SER A 45 6.48 -6.18 -4.88
CA SER A 45 5.61 -6.14 -6.05
C SER A 45 4.39 -5.26 -5.81
N GLU A 46 3.90 -4.60 -6.87
CA GLU A 46 2.65 -3.81 -6.80
C GLU A 46 1.46 -4.66 -6.35
N LYS A 47 1.41 -5.95 -6.71
CA LYS A 47 0.38 -6.87 -6.23
C LYS A 47 0.36 -6.93 -4.70
N ARG A 48 1.53 -7.06 -4.07
CA ARG A 48 1.65 -7.13 -2.62
C ARG A 48 1.33 -5.79 -1.96
N MET A 49 1.77 -4.67 -2.56
CA MET A 49 1.38 -3.34 -2.09
C MET A 49 -0.15 -3.16 -2.12
N ARG A 50 -0.80 -3.58 -3.21
CA ARG A 50 -2.26 -3.55 -3.37
C ARG A 50 -2.97 -4.35 -2.30
N GLU A 51 -2.51 -5.59 -2.03
CA GLU A 51 -3.09 -6.42 -0.96
C GLU A 51 -3.00 -5.72 0.40
N ILE A 52 -1.85 -5.12 0.73
CA ILE A 52 -1.70 -4.40 2.00
C ILE A 52 -2.64 -3.20 2.10
N LEU A 53 -2.77 -2.41 1.02
CA LEU A 53 -3.64 -1.24 1.00
C LEU A 53 -5.12 -1.61 1.19
N ILE A 54 -5.56 -2.72 0.61
CA ILE A 54 -6.93 -3.23 0.75
C ILE A 54 -7.14 -3.81 2.15
N GLU A 55 -6.26 -4.70 2.61
CA GLU A 55 -6.42 -5.43 3.88
C GLU A 55 -6.19 -4.55 5.12
N PHE A 56 -5.24 -3.60 5.07
CA PHE A 56 -4.78 -2.85 6.24
C PHE A 56 -4.86 -1.33 6.10
N GLY A 57 -5.12 -0.82 4.89
CA GLY A 57 -5.15 0.61 4.61
C GLY A 57 -6.54 1.20 4.37
N ASN A 58 -7.59 0.37 4.27
CA ASN A 58 -8.94 0.79 3.87
C ASN A 58 -8.97 1.55 2.53
N PHE A 59 -8.14 1.14 1.57
CA PHE A 59 -8.13 1.73 0.23
C PHE A 59 -9.14 1.03 -0.66
N ARG A 60 -9.93 1.83 -1.38
CA ARG A 60 -10.67 1.37 -2.54
C ARG A 60 -9.79 1.58 -3.77
N ILE A 61 -9.49 0.49 -4.47
CA ILE A 61 -8.65 0.51 -5.69
C ILE A 61 -9.55 0.18 -6.87
N GLU A 62 -9.64 1.09 -7.82
CA GLU A 62 -10.45 0.95 -9.03
C GLU A 62 -9.53 1.00 -10.24
N THR A 63 -9.58 -0.02 -11.10
CA THR A 63 -8.83 -0.03 -12.36
C THR A 63 -9.67 0.62 -13.44
N VAL A 64 -9.18 1.71 -14.01
CA VAL A 64 -9.84 2.41 -15.13
C VAL A 64 -9.09 2.05 -16.41
N ILE A 65 -9.78 1.44 -17.36
CA ILE A 65 -9.26 1.11 -18.69
C ILE A 65 -10.00 2.01 -19.68
N ILE A 66 -9.27 2.92 -20.34
CA ILE A 66 -9.82 3.85 -21.33
C ILE A 66 -9.21 3.47 -22.67
N TYR A 67 -10.07 3.24 -23.66
CA TYR A 67 -9.67 3.08 -25.06
C TYR A 67 -10.00 4.38 -25.80
N GLU A 68 -9.00 4.95 -26.46
CA GLU A 68 -9.15 6.14 -27.29
C GLU A 68 -8.93 5.73 -28.77
N PRO A 69 -9.81 6.17 -29.69
CA PRO A 69 -9.86 5.71 -31.08
C PRO A 69 -8.72 6.26 -31.97
#